data_AF-A0A962CM06-F1
#
_entry.id   AF-A0A962CM06-F1
#
_cell.length_a   1.000
_cell.length_b   1.000
_cell.length_c   1.000
_cell.angle_alpha   90.00
_cell.angle_beta   90.00
_cell.angle_gamma   90.00
#
_symmetry.space_group_name_H-M   'P 1'
#
loop_
_entity.id
_entity.type
_entity.pdbx_description
1 polymer ?
#
loop_
_entity_poly.entity_id
_entity_poly.type
_entity_poly.pdbx_seq_one_letter_code
_entity_poly.pdbx_strand_id
1 'polypeptide(L)'
;MSASSALDAFHPAVAAWFAQTFAAPTPAQCDAWPAIRAGRHTLVAAPTGSGKTLAAFLAAIDGLVREGLAGGLPEQTTVVYVSPLKALSNDIAINLEAPLAGIRDELARRGLGELEIRA
;
A
#
# COMPACT_ATOMS: atom_id res chain seq x y z
N MET A 1 -8.39 -6.55 -17.30
CA MET A 1 -7.53 -7.23 -16.28
C MET A 1 -8.46 -7.83 -15.24
N SER A 2 -8.26 -9.09 -14.85
CA SER A 2 -9.02 -9.68 -13.74
C SER A 2 -8.48 -9.15 -12.41
N ALA A 3 -9.28 -9.19 -11.34
CA ALA A 3 -8.89 -8.72 -10.02
C ALA A 3 -7.62 -9.44 -9.47
N SER A 4 -7.43 -10.72 -9.81
CA SER A 4 -6.20 -11.48 -9.49
C SER A 4 -4.97 -10.90 -10.18
N SER A 5 -5.08 -10.52 -11.46
CA SER A 5 -3.95 -10.00 -12.24
C SER A 5 -3.40 -8.66 -11.74
N ALA A 6 -4.20 -7.89 -10.99
CA ALA A 6 -3.77 -6.60 -10.47
C ALA A 6 -2.83 -6.75 -9.25
N LEU A 7 -3.09 -7.75 -8.39
CA LEU A 7 -2.28 -8.02 -7.20
C LEU A 7 -0.95 -8.72 -7.54
N ASP A 8 -0.88 -9.45 -8.65
CA ASP A 8 0.35 -10.11 -9.11
C ASP A 8 1.52 -9.13 -9.36
N ALA A 9 1.20 -7.85 -9.54
CA ALA A 9 2.19 -6.79 -9.74
C ALA A 9 2.81 -6.27 -8.42
N PHE A 10 2.23 -6.62 -7.27
CA PHE A 10 2.73 -6.26 -5.94
C PHE A 10 3.77 -7.27 -5.46
N HIS A 11 4.55 -6.87 -4.46
CA HIS A 11 5.40 -7.79 -3.72
C HIS A 11 4.50 -8.88 -3.11
N PRO A 12 4.90 -10.16 -3.14
CA PRO A 12 4.06 -11.25 -2.68
C PRO A 12 3.53 -11.08 -1.25
N ALA A 13 4.30 -10.43 -0.37
CA ALA A 13 3.84 -10.15 0.99
C ALA A 13 2.69 -9.13 1.05
N VAL A 14 2.76 -8.09 0.22
CA VAL A 14 1.72 -7.07 0.12
C VAL A 14 0.46 -7.65 -0.50
N ALA A 15 0.60 -8.43 -1.58
CA ALA A 15 -0.50 -9.12 -2.23
C ALA A 15 -1.20 -10.12 -1.28
N ALA A 16 -0.42 -10.92 -0.54
CA ALA A 16 -0.97 -11.90 0.39
C ALA A 16 -1.71 -11.27 1.56
N TRP A 17 -1.18 -10.18 2.14
CA TRP A 17 -1.90 -9.40 3.16
C TRP A 17 -3.23 -8.86 2.62
N PHE A 18 -3.21 -8.27 1.42
CA PHE A 18 -4.43 -7.72 0.80
C PHE A 18 -5.47 -8.82 0.59
N ALA A 19 -5.08 -9.96 0.02
CA ALA A 19 -5.97 -11.09 -0.26
C ALA A 19 -6.54 -11.76 1.00
N GLN A 20 -5.82 -11.71 2.12
CA GLN A 20 -6.31 -12.16 3.43
C GLN A 20 -7.31 -11.17 4.06
N THR A 21 -7.21 -9.89 3.71
CA THR A 21 -7.97 -8.80 4.36
C THR A 21 -9.24 -8.42 3.57
N PHE A 22 -9.19 -8.49 2.24
CA PHE A 22 -10.28 -8.05 1.36
C PHE A 22 -10.66 -9.14 0.36
N ALA A 23 -11.94 -9.19 -0.01
CA ALA A 23 -12.45 -10.16 -0.98
C ALA A 23 -11.84 -9.98 -2.39
N ALA A 24 -11.69 -8.73 -2.84
CA ALA A 24 -11.07 -8.39 -4.12
C ALA A 24 -10.69 -6.89 -4.19
N PRO A 25 -9.69 -6.53 -5.02
CA PRO A 25 -9.45 -5.14 -5.41
C PRO A 25 -10.67 -4.45 -6.02
N THR A 26 -10.87 -3.17 -5.69
CA THR A 26 -11.91 -2.34 -6.33
C THR A 26 -11.48 -1.93 -7.76
N PRO A 27 -12.41 -1.54 -8.64
CA PRO A 27 -12.05 -0.99 -9.95
C PRO A 27 -11.11 0.21 -9.86
N ALA A 28 -11.39 1.13 -8.93
CA ALA A 28 -10.55 2.32 -8.71
C ALA A 28 -9.11 1.97 -8.29
N GLN A 29 -8.92 0.88 -7.54
CA GLN A 29 -7.61 0.36 -7.19
C GLN A 29 -6.89 -0.24 -8.40
N CYS A 30 -7.57 -1.13 -9.13
CA CYS A 30 -7.05 -1.77 -10.34
C CYS A 30 -6.62 -0.73 -11.40
N ASP A 31 -7.38 0.34 -11.57
CA ASP A 31 -7.08 1.39 -12.55
C ASP A 31 -5.93 2.31 -12.10
N ALA A 32 -5.81 2.54 -10.79
CA ALA A 32 -4.79 3.45 -10.24
C ALA A 32 -3.39 2.81 -10.17
N TRP A 33 -3.29 1.54 -9.77
CA TRP A 33 -2.00 0.91 -9.47
C TRP A 33 -0.99 0.89 -10.64
N PRO A 34 -1.39 0.60 -11.90
CA PRO A 34 -0.45 0.64 -13.02
C PRO A 34 0.15 2.04 -13.25
N ALA A 35 -0.59 3.11 -12.96
CA ALA A 35 -0.11 4.48 -13.11
C ALA A 35 0.80 4.89 -11.96
N ILE A 36 0.39 4.61 -10.71
CA ILE A 36 1.19 4.95 -9.52
C ILE A 36 2.51 4.19 -9.53
N ARG A 37 2.51 2.87 -9.79
CA ARG A 37 3.74 2.04 -9.83
C ARG A 37 4.70 2.43 -10.94
N ALA A 38 4.21 3.07 -12.00
CA ALA A 38 5.05 3.60 -13.08
C ALA A 38 5.62 4.99 -12.75
N GLY A 39 5.46 5.49 -11.52
CA GLY A 39 5.94 6.81 -11.09
C GLY A 39 5.16 7.98 -11.70
N ARG A 40 3.95 7.75 -12.24
CA ARG A 40 3.15 8.81 -12.86
C ARG A 40 2.31 9.54 -11.83
N HIS A 41 2.23 10.87 -11.95
CA HIS A 41 1.21 11.65 -11.25
C HIS A 41 -0.18 11.13 -11.62
N THR A 42 -0.96 10.75 -10.61
CA THR A 42 -2.22 10.04 -10.79
C THR A 42 -3.33 10.69 -9.98
N LEU A 43 -4.40 11.10 -10.66
CA LEU A 43 -5.64 11.58 -10.04
C LEU A 43 -6.67 10.45 -10.06
N VAL A 44 -7.11 10.00 -8.89
CA VAL A 44 -8.13 8.95 -8.76
C VAL A 44 -9.48 9.60 -8.47
N ALA A 45 -10.34 9.71 -9.48
CA ALA A 45 -11.69 10.23 -9.36
C ALA A 45 -12.69 9.06 -9.25
N ALA A 46 -13.13 8.75 -8.02
CA ALA A 46 -14.09 7.68 -7.75
C ALA A 46 -14.99 8.03 -6.56
N PRO A 47 -16.17 7.42 -6.41
CA PRO A 47 -17.06 7.63 -5.26
C PRO A 47 -16.38 7.37 -3.91
N THR A 48 -16.98 7.88 -2.83
CA THR A 48 -16.61 7.47 -1.46
C THR A 48 -16.77 5.95 -1.31
N GLY A 49 -15.99 5.34 -0.41
CA GLY A 49 -15.98 3.87 -0.24
C GLY A 49 -15.30 3.07 -1.37
N SER A 50 -14.81 3.71 -2.45
CA SER A 50 -14.15 3.00 -3.57
C SER A 50 -12.70 2.57 -3.28
N GLY A 51 -12.20 2.72 -2.06
CA GLY A 51 -10.85 2.29 -1.67
C GLY A 51 -9.70 3.16 -2.22
N LYS A 52 -9.96 4.42 -2.63
CA LYS A 52 -8.95 5.35 -3.18
C LYS A 52 -7.73 5.55 -2.28
N THR A 53 -7.98 5.71 -0.99
CA THR A 53 -6.95 5.89 0.02
C THR A 53 -6.00 4.69 0.06
N LEU A 54 -6.56 3.49 0.17
CA LEU A 54 -5.76 2.27 0.14
C LEU A 54 -5.08 2.07 -1.22
N ALA A 55 -5.67 2.52 -2.34
CA ALA A 55 -5.02 2.46 -3.64
C ALA A 55 -3.67 3.20 -3.65
N ALA A 56 -3.63 4.41 -3.11
CA ALA A 56 -2.41 5.21 -2.99
C ALA A 56 -1.43 4.61 -1.98
N PHE A 57 -1.90 4.32 -0.76
CA PHE A 57 -1.02 3.82 0.30
C PHE A 57 -0.44 2.44 0.01
N LEU A 58 -1.23 1.51 -0.53
CA LEU A 58 -0.73 0.17 -0.82
C LEU A 58 0.39 0.21 -1.88
N ALA A 59 0.27 1.06 -2.89
CA ALA A 59 1.32 1.26 -3.89
C ALA A 59 2.59 1.88 -3.30
N ALA A 60 2.45 2.84 -2.36
CA ALA A 60 3.58 3.43 -1.66
C ALA A 60 4.28 2.41 -0.74
N ILE A 61 3.50 1.65 0.04
CA ILE A 61 4.03 0.58 0.91
C ILE A 61 4.73 -0.49 0.07
N ASP A 62 4.20 -0.88 -1.09
CA ASP A 62 4.85 -1.83 -2.00
C ASP A 62 6.24 -1.34 -2.44
N GLY A 63 6.36 -0.05 -2.78
CA GLY A 63 7.64 0.57 -3.10
C GLY A 63 8.63 0.47 -1.93
N LEU A 64 8.20 0.84 -0.73
CA LEU A 64 9.04 0.78 0.48
C LEU A 64 9.44 -0.65 0.84
N VAL A 65 8.55 -1.63 0.68
CA VAL A 65 8.88 -3.05 0.88
C VAL A 65 9.97 -3.48 -0.10
N ARG A 66 9.84 -3.15 -1.38
CA ARG A 66 10.83 -3.52 -2.41
C ARG A 66 12.18 -2.84 -2.18
N GLU A 67 12.18 -1.55 -1.87
CA GLU A 67 13.41 -0.79 -1.57
C GLU A 67 14.09 -1.32 -0.30
N GLY A 68 13.32 -1.53 0.76
CA GLY A 68 13.80 -2.04 2.03
C GLY A 68 14.45 -3.42 1.91
N LEU A 69 13.85 -4.32 1.12
CA LEU A 69 14.42 -5.65 0.86
C LEU A 69 15.65 -5.62 -0.06
N ALA A 70 15.78 -4.59 -0.92
CA ALA A 70 16.89 -4.48 -1.86
C ALA A 70 18.17 -3.90 -1.23
N GLY A 71 18.05 -3.04 -0.22
CA GLY A 71 19.21 -2.37 0.37
C GLY A 71 18.96 -1.62 1.68
N GLY A 72 17.82 -1.84 2.32
CA GLY A 72 17.37 -1.07 3.49
C GLY A 72 16.68 0.23 3.12
N LEU A 73 15.94 0.78 4.08
CA LEU A 73 15.28 2.08 3.95
C LEU A 73 16.11 3.16 4.67
N PRO A 74 16.20 4.38 4.10
CA PRO A 74 16.82 5.50 4.78
C PRO A 74 15.95 5.98 5.97
N GLU A 75 16.59 6.47 7.03
CA GLU A 75 15.93 7.13 8.17
C GLU A 75 15.46 8.55 7.79
N GLN A 76 14.47 8.64 6.90
CA GLN A 76 13.90 9.89 6.42
C GLN A 76 12.43 9.73 5.99
N THR A 77 11.73 10.85 5.84
CA THR A 77 10.37 10.85 5.28
C THR A 77 10.38 10.50 3.79
N THR A 78 9.68 9.43 3.41
CA THR A 78 9.57 8.96 2.02
C THR A 78 8.18 9.21 1.39
N VAL A 79 7.14 9.33 2.22
CA VAL A 79 5.76 9.53 1.79
C VAL A 79 5.14 10.66 2.60
N VAL A 80 4.49 11.62 1.94
CA VAL A 80 3.76 12.71 2.60
C VAL A 80 2.29 12.62 2.22
N TYR A 81 1.44 12.43 3.22
CA TYR A 81 -0.02 12.51 3.08
C TYR A 81 -0.53 13.89 3.51
N VAL A 82 -1.32 14.52 2.65
CA VAL A 82 -1.92 15.84 2.92
C VAL A 82 -3.44 15.72 2.89
N SER A 83 -4.08 16.17 3.96
CA SER A 83 -5.53 16.19 4.11
C SER A 83 -6.02 17.61 4.41
N PRO A 84 -7.17 18.04 3.86
CA PRO A 84 -7.79 19.31 4.23
C PRO A 84 -8.43 19.27 5.64
N LEU A 85 -8.54 18.08 6.27
CA LEU A 85 -9.19 17.89 7.57
C LEU A 85 -8.26 17.18 8.57
N LYS A 86 -8.11 17.76 9.76
CA LYS A 86 -7.30 17.18 10.86
C LYS A 86 -7.82 15.82 11.32
N ALA A 87 -9.14 15.66 11.43
CA ALA A 87 -9.75 14.39 11.82
C ALA A 87 -9.35 13.26 10.85
N LEU A 88 -9.42 13.54 9.55
CA LEU A 88 -9.01 12.58 8.54
C LEU A 88 -7.51 12.26 8.61
N SER A 89 -6.63 13.22 8.94
CA SER A 89 -5.21 12.93 9.15
C SER A 89 -4.97 11.93 10.29
N ASN A 90 -5.68 12.10 11.41
CA ASN A 90 -5.59 11.18 12.55
C ASN A 90 -6.11 9.78 12.19
N ASP A 91 -7.24 9.72 11.48
CA ASP A 91 -7.84 8.46 11.05
C ASP A 91 -6.88 7.69 10.11
N ILE A 92 -6.16 8.39 9.22
CA ILE A 92 -5.20 7.74 8.32
C ILE A 92 -4.01 7.14 9.06
N ALA A 93 -3.47 7.82 10.07
CA ALA A 93 -2.37 7.28 10.86
C ALA A 93 -2.75 5.93 11.49
N ILE A 94 -3.94 5.85 12.10
CA ILE A 94 -4.47 4.61 12.71
C ILE A 94 -4.72 3.55 11.63
N ASN A 95 -5.33 3.94 10.51
CA ASN A 95 -5.65 2.99 9.42
C ASN A 95 -4.41 2.40 8.73
N LEU A 96 -3.23 2.99 8.90
CA LEU A 96 -1.96 2.46 8.39
C LEU A 96 -1.35 1.39 9.30
N GLU A 97 -1.73 1.31 10.58
CA GLU A 97 -1.18 0.32 11.51
C GLU A 97 -1.49 -1.12 11.03
N ALA A 98 -2.73 -1.39 10.66
CA ALA A 98 -3.18 -2.71 10.20
C ALA A 98 -2.44 -3.22 8.94
N PRO A 99 -2.32 -2.45 7.83
CA PRO A 99 -1.54 -2.88 6.68
C PRO A 99 -0.05 -3.06 7.01
N LEU A 100 0.56 -2.13 7.73
CA LEU A 100 1.98 -2.23 8.05
C LEU A 100 2.30 -3.46 8.91
N ALA A 101 1.50 -3.71 9.95
CA ALA A 101 1.66 -4.88 10.79
C ALA A 101 1.44 -6.18 10.02
N GLY A 102 0.35 -6.28 9.25
CA GLY A 102 0.04 -7.51 8.52
C GLY A 102 1.02 -7.82 7.38
N ILE A 103 1.57 -6.79 6.72
CA ILE A 103 2.62 -6.98 5.71
C ILE A 103 3.93 -7.42 6.38
N ARG A 104 4.27 -6.87 7.55
CA ARG A 104 5.43 -7.33 8.34
C ARG A 104 5.31 -8.79 8.74
N ASP A 105 4.13 -9.23 9.19
CA ASP A 105 3.89 -10.63 9.55
C ASP A 105 4.03 -11.56 8.34
N GLU A 106 3.63 -11.12 7.16
CA GLU A 106 3.76 -11.88 5.92
C GLU A 106 5.21 -11.90 5.41
N LEU A 107 5.99 -10.83 5.59
CA LEU A 107 7.43 -10.82 5.34
C LEU A 107 8.16 -11.80 6.26
N ALA A 108 7.81 -11.82 7.56
CA ALA A 108 8.38 -12.75 8.54
C ALA A 108 8.05 -14.21 8.18
N ARG A 109 6.80 -14.52 7.81
CA ARG A 109 6.38 -15.85 7.33
C ARG A 109 7.19 -16.34 6.12
N ARG A 110 7.68 -15.43 5.30
CA ARG A 110 8.50 -15.71 4.11
C ARG A 110 10.01 -15.75 4.40
N GLY A 111 10.43 -15.48 5.63
CA GLY A 111 11.84 -15.40 6.00
C GLY A 111 12.58 -14.20 5.41
N LEU A 112 11.86 -13.12 5.05
CA LEU A 112 12.42 -11.94 4.36
C LEU A 112 12.92 -10.84 5.32
N GLY A 113 13.27 -11.20 6.55
CA GLY A 113 13.84 -10.28 7.55
C GLY A 113 12.84 -9.33 8.20
N GLU A 114 13.33 -8.59 9.20
CA GLU A 114 12.57 -7.56 9.91
C GLU A 114 12.72 -6.22 9.17
N LEU A 115 11.80 -5.95 8.24
CA LEU A 115 11.68 -4.62 7.64
C LEU A 115 10.75 -3.75 8.50
N GLU A 116 11.28 -2.65 9.02
CA GLU A 116 10.51 -1.68 9.77
C GLU A 116 10.07 -0.51 8.87
N ILE A 117 8.76 -0.39 8.65
CA ILE A 117 8.12 0.76 7.99
C ILE A 117 7.21 1.43 9.02
N ARG A 118 7.37 2.75 9.19
CA ARG A 118 6.65 3.58 10.19
C ARG A 118 5.75 4.59 9.47
N ALA A 119 4.59 4.87 10.05
CA ALA A 119 3.62 5.87 9.58
C ALA A 119 3.84 7.24 10.23
#